data_AF-A0A2E9IP70-F1
#
_entry.id   AF-A0A2E9IP70-F1
#
_cell.length_a   1.000
_cell.length_b   1.000
_cell.length_c   1.000
_cell.angle_alpha   90.00
_cell.angle_beta   90.00
_cell.angle_gamma   90.00
#
_symmetry.space_group_name_H-M   'P 1'
#
loop_
_entity.id
_entity.type
_entity.pdbx_description
1 polymer ?
#
loop_
_entity_poly.entity_id
_entity_poly.type
_entity_poly.pdbx_seq_one_letter_code
_entity_poly.pdbx_strand_id
1 'polypeptide(L)'
;MSELCAYKHLYRTLSTLVRGGEMTEPVRAGRNIALLGIFCPIFWFALFSGANASTLKLHAAHSGIVFLTGLTILMIGLIKKE
;
A
#
# COMPACT_ATOMS: atom_id res chain seq x y z
N MET A 1 -16.24 18.72 16.60
CA MET A 1 -15.89 17.29 16.61
C MET A 1 -15.59 16.83 15.19
N SER A 2 -14.44 17.22 14.63
CA SER A 2 -14.05 16.98 13.21
C SER A 2 -12.80 16.11 13.05
N GLU A 3 -11.99 15.95 14.11
CA GLU A 3 -10.72 15.21 14.08
C GLU A 3 -10.86 13.68 14.04
N LEU A 4 -12.07 13.14 14.27
CA LEU A 4 -12.29 11.68 14.28
C LEU A 4 -12.45 11.07 12.87
N CYS A 5 -12.77 11.87 11.86
CA CYS A 5 -13.09 11.36 10.52
C CYS A 5 -11.85 10.88 9.76
N ALA A 6 -10.80 11.72 9.70
CA ALA A 6 -9.56 11.39 8.99
C ALA A 6 -8.83 10.20 9.62
N TYR A 7 -8.75 10.17 10.96
CA TYR A 7 -8.12 9.05 11.67
C TYR A 7 -8.89 7.74 11.50
N LYS A 8 -10.23 7.79 11.52
CA LYS A 8 -11.06 6.61 11.29
C LYS A 8 -10.92 6.08 9.87
N HIS A 9 -10.80 6.95 8.86
CA HIS A 9 -10.50 6.54 7.48
C HIS A 9 -9.12 5.89 7.38
N LEU A 10 -8.08 6.50 7.98
CA LEU A 10 -6.74 5.93 7.98
C LEU A 10 -6.69 4.57 8.69
N TYR A 11 -7.29 4.48 9.88
CA TYR A 11 -7.39 3.23 10.64
C TYR A 11 -8.15 2.15 9.85
N ARG A 12 -9.21 2.52 9.13
CA ARG A 12 -9.97 1.57 8.31
C ARG A 12 -9.17 1.10 7.11
N THR A 13 -8.44 1.99 6.44
CA THR A 13 -7.53 1.63 5.33
C THR A 13 -6.44 0.68 5.80
N LEU A 14 -5.79 0.98 6.94
CA LEU A 14 -4.77 0.11 7.54
C LEU A 14 -5.34 -1.23 8.01
N SER A 15 -6.50 -1.22 8.67
CA SER A 15 -7.19 -2.44 9.09
C SER A 15 -7.60 -3.30 7.89
N THR A 16 -8.03 -2.68 6.80
CA THR A 16 -8.36 -3.36 5.53
C THR A 16 -7.12 -3.97 4.86
N LEU A 17 -5.96 -3.31 5.00
CA LEU A 17 -4.67 -3.83 4.55
C LEU A 17 -4.24 -5.07 5.35
N VAL A 18 -4.41 -5.06 6.68
CA VAL A 18 -3.87 -6.09 7.59
C VAL A 18 -4.81 -7.27 7.80
N ARG A 19 -6.09 -7.00 8.13
CA ARG A 19 -7.03 -8.07 8.47
C ARG A 19 -7.63 -8.75 7.24
N GLY A 20 -7.74 -8.00 6.15
CA GLY A 20 -8.56 -8.40 5.01
C GLY A 20 -10.04 -8.55 5.39
N GLY A 21 -10.93 -8.34 4.43
CA GLY A 21 -12.37 -8.50 4.63
C GLY A 21 -13.11 -8.61 3.31
N GLU A 22 -14.44 -8.62 3.39
CA GLU A 22 -15.31 -8.59 2.20
C GLU A 22 -15.22 -7.23 1.51
N MET A 23 -14.51 -7.24 0.38
CA MET A 23 -14.09 -6.04 -0.32
C MET A 23 -14.56 -6.11 -1.76
N THR A 24 -15.01 -4.98 -2.28
CA THR A 24 -15.31 -4.83 -3.71
C THR A 24 -14.03 -5.08 -4.51
N GLU A 25 -14.16 -5.58 -5.74
CA GLU A 25 -13.02 -5.85 -6.63
C GLU A 25 -11.96 -4.71 -6.69
N PRO A 26 -12.33 -3.42 -6.81
CA PRO A 26 -11.34 -2.33 -6.81
C PRO A 26 -10.58 -2.19 -5.48
N VAL A 27 -11.23 -2.39 -4.34
CA VAL A 27 -10.59 -2.36 -3.01
C VAL A 27 -9.64 -3.55 -2.87
N ARG A 28 -10.00 -4.72 -3.41
CA ARG A 28 -9.15 -5.92 -3.42
C ARG A 28 -7.92 -5.75 -4.31
N ALA A 29 -8.11 -5.20 -5.51
CA ALA A 29 -7.02 -4.90 -6.42
C ALA A 29 -6.06 -3.86 -5.83
N GLY A 30 -6.58 -2.74 -5.30
CA GLY A 30 -5.78 -1.71 -4.64
C GLY A 30 -4.96 -2.25 -3.47
N ARG A 31 -5.57 -3.08 -2.60
CA ARG A 31 -4.86 -3.76 -1.51
C ARG A 31 -3.72 -4.63 -2.03
N ASN A 32 -3.97 -5.47 -3.04
CA ASN A 32 -2.95 -6.38 -3.55
C ASN A 32 -1.79 -5.60 -4.19
N ILE A 33 -2.06 -4.53 -4.94
CA ILE A 33 -1.03 -3.64 -5.51
C ILE A 33 -0.22 -2.97 -4.40
N ALA A 34 -0.88 -2.48 -3.35
CA ALA A 34 -0.19 -1.87 -2.21
C ALA A 34 0.73 -2.89 -1.51
N LEU A 35 0.23 -4.10 -1.26
CA LEU A 35 1.02 -5.17 -0.66
C LEU A 35 2.20 -5.58 -1.56
N LEU A 36 2.02 -5.66 -2.88
CA LEU A 36 3.12 -5.93 -3.82
C LEU A 36 4.19 -4.83 -3.81
N GLY A 37 3.79 -3.57 -3.64
CA GLY A 37 4.73 -2.46 -3.45
C GLY A 37 5.56 -2.60 -2.17
N ILE A 38 4.94 -2.91 -1.03
CA ILE A 38 5.65 -3.10 0.25
C ILE A 38 6.53 -4.36 0.24
N PHE A 39 5.99 -5.46 -0.27
CA PHE A 39 6.65 -6.77 -0.28
C PHE A 39 7.41 -7.06 -1.58
N CYS A 40 7.85 -6.01 -2.29
CA CYS A 40 8.57 -6.17 -3.54
C CYS A 40 9.84 -7.01 -3.33
N PRO A 41 9.91 -8.26 -3.84
CA PRO A 41 10.97 -9.21 -3.50
C PRO A 41 12.34 -8.71 -3.94
N ILE A 42 12.40 -7.90 -5.00
CA ILE A 42 13.64 -7.36 -5.55
C ILE A 42 14.26 -6.33 -4.60
N PHE A 43 13.45 -5.48 -3.96
CA PHE A 43 13.94 -4.52 -2.98
C PHE A 43 14.53 -5.23 -1.76
N TRP A 44 13.79 -6.21 -1.20
CA TRP A 44 14.26 -6.98 -0.04
C TRP A 44 15.50 -7.81 -0.39
N PHE A 45 15.54 -8.43 -1.57
CA PHE A 45 16.72 -9.16 -2.04
C PHE A 45 17.94 -8.24 -2.17
N ALA A 46 17.79 -7.07 -2.79
CA ALA A 46 18.86 -6.09 -2.91
C ALA A 46 19.35 -5.57 -1.54
N LEU A 47 18.41 -5.38 -0.60
CA LEU A 47 18.71 -4.97 0.78
C LEU A 47 19.54 -6.05 1.51
N PHE A 48 19.08 -7.31 1.51
CA PHE A 48 19.76 -8.40 2.20
C PHE A 48 21.05 -8.85 1.51
N SER A 49 21.17 -8.66 0.20
CA SER A 49 22.38 -8.98 -0.56
C SER A 49 23.48 -7.90 -0.47
N GLY A 50 23.24 -6.79 0.25
CA GLY A 50 24.22 -5.71 0.37
C GLY A 50 24.49 -4.95 -0.93
N ALA A 51 23.47 -4.85 -1.80
CA ALA A 51 23.60 -4.20 -3.09
C ALA A 51 23.90 -2.69 -2.97
N ASN A 52 24.45 -2.14 -4.05
CA ASN A 52 24.89 -0.75 -4.10
C ASN A 52 23.77 0.25 -3.77
N ALA A 53 24.09 1.32 -3.04
CA ALA A 53 23.08 2.24 -2.50
C ALA A 53 22.24 2.95 -3.58
N SER A 54 22.80 3.15 -4.78
CA SER A 54 22.09 3.67 -5.95
C SER A 54 20.99 2.71 -6.45
N THR A 55 21.32 1.43 -6.56
CA THR A 55 20.37 0.37 -6.94
C THR A 55 19.26 0.23 -5.89
N LEU A 56 19.61 0.27 -4.61
CA LEU A 56 18.65 0.16 -3.52
C LEU A 56 17.64 1.33 -3.53
N LYS A 57 18.11 2.57 -3.73
CA LYS A 57 17.24 3.76 -3.83
C LYS A 57 16.27 3.66 -5.02
N LEU A 58 16.73 3.16 -6.16
CA LEU A 58 15.88 3.01 -7.35
C LEU A 58 14.77 1.98 -7.11
N HIS A 59 15.10 0.85 -6.47
CA HIS A 59 14.12 -0.17 -6.12
C HIS A 59 13.17 0.29 -5.01
N ALA A 60 13.65 1.07 -4.04
CA ALA A 60 12.83 1.70 -3.02
C ALA A 60 11.83 2.68 -3.63
N ALA A 61 12.28 3.55 -4.55
CA ALA A 61 11.43 4.51 -5.23
C ALA A 61 10.37 3.81 -6.11
N HIS A 62 10.78 2.79 -6.88
CA HIS A 62 9.86 2.00 -7.69
C HIS A 62 8.78 1.33 -6.83
N SER A 63 9.20 0.64 -5.76
CA SER A 63 8.31 -0.04 -4.82
C SER A 63 7.39 0.93 -4.08
N GLY A 64 7.89 2.12 -3.75
CA GLY A 64 7.12 3.21 -3.13
C GLY A 64 6.03 3.76 -4.04
N ILE A 65 6.33 4.00 -5.33
CA ILE A 65 5.33 4.47 -6.30
C ILE A 65 4.22 3.42 -6.48
N VAL A 66 4.59 2.15 -6.59
CA VAL A 66 3.63 1.05 -6.70
C VAL A 66 2.76 0.97 -5.45
N PHE A 67 3.36 1.07 -4.25
CA PHE A 67 2.62 1.11 -2.98
C PHE A 67 1.61 2.26 -2.93
N LEU A 68 2.04 3.47 -3.26
CA LEU A 68 1.18 4.66 -3.28
C LEU A 68 0.02 4.51 -4.28
N THR A 69 0.28 3.90 -5.43
CA THR A 69 -0.75 3.63 -6.45
C THR A 69 -1.79 2.63 -5.96
N GLY A 70 -1.37 1.56 -5.29
CA GLY A 70 -2.30 0.64 -4.64
C GLY A 70 -3.10 1.30 -3.53
N LEU A 71 -2.46 2.16 -2.74
CA LEU A 71 -3.09 2.90 -1.64
C LEU A 71 -4.16 3.88 -2.14
N THR A 72 -3.91 4.60 -3.24
CA THR A 72 -4.91 5.53 -3.81
C THR A 72 -6.11 4.78 -4.38
N ILE A 73 -5.90 3.69 -5.11
CA ILE A 73 -6.99 2.84 -5.61
C ILE A 73 -7.83 2.27 -4.44
N LEU A 74 -7.16 1.82 -3.38
CA LEU A 74 -7.81 1.32 -2.17
C LEU A 74 -8.65 2.42 -1.51
N MET A 75 -8.09 3.62 -1.32
CA MET A 75 -8.77 4.76 -0.72
C MET A 75 -9.99 5.19 -1.54
N ILE A 76 -9.86 5.31 -2.87
CA ILE A 76 -10.97 5.66 -3.76
C ILE A 76 -12.06 4.59 -3.69
N GLY A 77 -11.69 3.31 -3.70
CA GLY A 77 -12.63 2.20 -3.60
C GLY A 77 -13.38 2.17 -2.25
N LEU A 78 -12.72 2.57 -1.16
CA LEU A 78 -13.34 2.68 0.16
C LEU A 78 -14.26 3.91 0.26
N ILE A 79 -13.85 5.06 -0.27
CA ILE A 79 -14.67 6.29 -0.31
C ILE A 79 -15.94 6.05 -1.14
N LYS A 80 -15.82 5.35 -2.27
CA LYS A 80 -16.96 5.08 -3.17
C LYS A 80 -17.91 3.97 -2.65
N LYS A 81 -17.48 3.22 -1.62
CA LYS A 81 -18.30 2.20 -0.94
C LYS A 81 -19.13 2.81 0.20
N GLU A 82 -18.73 3.97 0.72
CA GLU A 82 -19.54 4.78 1.65
C GLU A 82 -20.60 5.59 0.90
#